data_AF-A0A1M2V4F9-F1
#
_entry.id   AF-A0A1M2V4F9-F1
#
_cell.length_a   1.000
_cell.length_b   1.000
_cell.length_c   1.000
_cell.angle_alpha   90.00
_cell.angle_beta   90.00
_cell.angle_gamma   90.00
#
_symmetry.space_group_name_H-M   'P 1'
#
loop_
_entity.id
_entity.type
_entity.pdbx_description
1 polymer ?
#
loop_
_entity_poly.entity_id
_entity_poly.type
_entity_poly.pdbx_seq_one_letter_code
_entity_poly.pdbx_strand_id
1 'polypeptide(L)'
;MAATEYKHLTPEQREQFLQHGWVKIPKAVKEEHLRAFTENVWVRLGYDPEDKSSWTKEKVALFTHFLDSGEQGLTVIVLFNDIVPRAGGTYIAPGGIKNVVQWLYEHPEGANEMPQDPDGSRSICSIQTCSQFIELTGEAGDVILLHPFMPHSASKNHLRIPRFITNPPVTLKEPFNLNRANPEEYSLVELKILRELGAERLPDWKIAAPRRRFVPWTRTGKDATIIEEVERMKAHALKTGGSVDSMHINGPVPYQVVVAS
;
A
#
# COMPACT_ATOMS: atom_id res chain seq x y z
N MET A 1 -16.97 25.29 0.11
CA MET A 1 -15.56 25.56 0.50
C MET A 1 -14.76 25.78 -0.77
N ALA A 2 -13.97 26.85 -0.84
CA ALA A 2 -13.10 27.08 -1.99
C ALA A 2 -12.19 25.85 -2.17
N ALA A 3 -12.11 25.33 -3.39
CA ALA A 3 -11.32 24.15 -3.66
C ALA A 3 -9.84 24.54 -3.49
N THR A 4 -9.20 24.09 -2.40
CA THR A 4 -7.74 24.13 -2.26
C THR A 4 -7.11 23.69 -3.58
N GLU A 5 -6.30 24.55 -4.20
CA GLU A 5 -5.71 24.24 -5.51
C GLU A 5 -4.51 23.30 -5.30
N TYR A 6 -4.60 22.09 -5.85
CA TYR A 6 -3.53 21.10 -5.74
C TYR A 6 -2.54 21.29 -6.90
N LYS A 7 -1.25 21.39 -6.58
CA LYS A 7 -0.19 21.56 -7.59
C LYS A 7 -0.12 20.41 -8.62
N HIS A 8 -0.49 19.19 -8.22
CA HIS A 8 -0.23 17.98 -8.99
C HIS A 8 -1.46 17.13 -9.31
N LEU A 9 -2.56 17.30 -8.57
CA LEU A 9 -3.79 16.56 -8.80
C LEU A 9 -4.80 17.44 -9.52
N THR A 10 -5.45 16.91 -10.55
CA THR A 10 -6.57 17.60 -11.17
C THR A 10 -7.79 17.63 -10.24
N PRO A 11 -8.75 18.54 -10.46
CA PRO A 11 -10.01 18.55 -9.71
C PRO A 11 -10.75 17.20 -9.76
N GLU A 12 -10.73 16.52 -10.90
CA GLU A 12 -11.38 15.22 -11.10
C GLU A 12 -10.67 14.12 -10.30
N GLN A 13 -9.34 14.11 -10.30
CA GLN A 13 -8.54 13.19 -9.50
C GLN A 13 -8.77 13.38 -8.01
N ARG A 14 -8.87 14.63 -7.55
CA ARG A 14 -9.22 14.97 -6.18
C ARG A 14 -10.60 14.44 -5.83
N GLU A 15 -11.61 14.73 -6.64
CA GLU A 15 -12.98 14.32 -6.35
C GLU A 15 -13.10 12.80 -6.38
N GLN A 16 -12.44 12.12 -7.33
CA GLN A 16 -12.37 10.67 -7.37
C GLN A 16 -11.77 10.10 -6.07
N PHE A 17 -10.67 10.67 -5.57
CA PHE A 17 -10.09 10.23 -4.30
C PHE A 17 -11.05 10.46 -3.13
N LEU A 18 -11.73 11.61 -3.07
CA LEU A 18 -12.66 11.88 -1.98
C LEU A 18 -13.95 11.05 -2.08
N GLN A 19 -14.38 10.68 -3.28
CA GLN A 19 -15.56 9.85 -3.50
C GLN A 19 -15.26 8.36 -3.27
N HIS A 20 -14.15 7.86 -3.82
CA HIS A 20 -13.85 6.44 -3.87
C HIS A 20 -12.65 6.02 -3.02
N GLY A 21 -11.88 6.96 -2.48
CA GLY A 21 -10.69 6.65 -1.68
C GLY A 21 -9.50 6.16 -2.48
N TRP A 22 -9.46 6.38 -3.80
CA TRP A 22 -8.32 6.03 -4.62
C TRP A 22 -8.19 6.89 -5.88
N VAL A 23 -6.97 7.01 -6.37
CA VAL A 23 -6.66 7.69 -7.63
C VAL A 23 -5.52 7.00 -8.37
N LYS A 24 -5.62 6.96 -9.71
CA LYS A 24 -4.54 6.51 -10.57
C LYS A 24 -3.85 7.73 -11.19
N ILE A 25 -2.52 7.77 -11.06
CA ILE A 25 -1.66 8.76 -11.67
C ILE A 25 -0.95 8.08 -12.85
N PRO A 26 -1.35 8.40 -14.10
CA PRO A 26 -0.81 7.73 -15.27
C PRO A 26 0.65 8.09 -15.48
N LYS A 27 1.48 7.11 -15.84
CA LYS A 27 2.92 7.30 -16.16
C LYS A 27 3.68 8.16 -15.13
N ALA A 28 3.35 7.99 -13.85
CA ALA A 28 4.00 8.71 -12.76
C ALA A 28 5.46 8.27 -12.55
N VAL A 29 5.79 7.02 -12.88
CA VAL A 29 7.17 6.53 -12.90
C VAL A 29 7.73 6.65 -14.30
N LYS A 30 8.89 7.30 -14.42
CA LYS A 30 9.61 7.42 -15.69
C LYS A 30 10.11 6.07 -16.18
N GLU A 31 10.13 5.89 -17.49
CA GLU A 31 10.60 4.67 -18.17
C GLU A 31 12.00 4.22 -17.72
N GLU A 32 12.92 5.17 -17.52
CA GLU A 32 14.28 4.87 -17.05
C GLU A 32 14.30 4.16 -15.69
N HIS A 33 13.40 4.52 -14.78
CA HIS A 33 13.27 3.90 -13.46
C HIS A 33 12.52 2.56 -13.52
N LEU A 34 11.55 2.43 -14.43
CA LEU A 34 10.88 1.15 -14.69
C LEU A 34 11.88 0.11 -15.21
N ARG A 35 12.70 0.50 -16.19
CA ARG A 35 13.75 -0.35 -16.75
C ARG A 35 14.77 -0.74 -15.69
N ALA A 36 15.31 0.24 -14.95
CA ALA A 36 16.28 -0.03 -13.89
C ALA A 36 15.74 -1.00 -12.83
N PHE A 37 14.45 -0.94 -12.50
CA PHE A 37 13.84 -1.89 -11.58
C PHE A 37 13.61 -3.28 -12.20
N THR A 38 13.21 -3.36 -13.47
CA THR A 38 12.76 -4.63 -14.07
C THR A 38 13.88 -5.43 -14.73
N GLU A 39 14.96 -4.79 -15.19
CA GLU A 39 16.00 -5.44 -16.01
C GLU A 39 16.68 -6.64 -15.35
N ASN A 40 16.78 -6.65 -14.02
CA ASN A 40 17.42 -7.70 -13.25
C ASN A 40 16.45 -8.44 -12.31
N VAL A 41 15.13 -8.27 -12.46
CA VAL A 41 14.13 -8.76 -11.50
C VAL A 41 14.23 -10.28 -11.29
N TRP A 42 14.40 -11.05 -12.35
CA TRP A 42 14.52 -12.51 -12.27
C TRP A 42 15.81 -12.96 -11.57
N VAL A 43 16.91 -12.24 -11.82
CA VAL A 43 18.20 -12.46 -11.15
C VAL A 43 18.08 -12.18 -9.64
N ARG A 44 17.44 -11.06 -9.27
CA ARG A 44 17.19 -10.69 -7.87
C ARG A 44 16.34 -11.73 -7.17
N LEU A 45 15.25 -12.15 -7.80
CA LEU A 45 14.33 -13.16 -7.26
C LEU A 45 14.95 -14.57 -7.20
N GLY A 46 15.95 -14.85 -8.05
CA GLY A 46 16.52 -16.19 -8.22
C GLY A 46 15.56 -17.15 -8.93
N TYR A 47 14.71 -16.62 -9.81
CA TYR A 47 13.67 -17.37 -10.53
C TYR A 47 13.97 -17.42 -12.02
N ASP A 48 13.45 -18.45 -12.67
CA ASP A 48 13.44 -18.57 -14.12
C ASP A 48 12.07 -18.12 -14.66
N PRO A 49 12.00 -17.10 -15.55
CA PRO A 49 10.73 -16.70 -16.16
C PRO A 49 10.02 -17.82 -16.92
N GLU A 50 10.77 -18.78 -17.45
CA GLU A 50 10.25 -19.89 -18.27
C GLU A 50 9.91 -21.14 -17.45
N ASP A 51 10.42 -21.24 -16.21
CA ASP A 51 10.07 -22.31 -15.26
C ASP A 51 9.33 -21.78 -14.03
N LYS A 52 7.99 -21.86 -14.09
CA LYS A 52 7.08 -21.44 -13.02
C LYS A 52 7.24 -22.24 -11.72
N SER A 53 7.84 -23.43 -11.77
CA SER A 53 8.10 -24.21 -10.55
C SER A 53 9.18 -23.57 -9.68
N SER A 54 10.02 -22.70 -10.26
CA SER A 54 11.01 -21.92 -9.52
C SER A 54 10.37 -20.83 -8.64
N TRP A 55 9.11 -20.43 -8.89
CA TRP A 55 8.44 -19.29 -8.23
C TRP A 55 7.79 -19.71 -6.89
N THR A 56 8.60 -19.88 -5.86
CA THR A 56 8.21 -20.62 -4.64
C THR A 56 7.73 -19.78 -3.45
N LYS A 57 7.69 -18.43 -3.55
CA LYS A 57 7.41 -17.55 -2.40
C LYS A 57 6.03 -16.90 -2.45
N GLU A 58 5.21 -17.15 -1.42
CA GLU A 58 3.99 -16.40 -1.09
C GLU A 58 4.20 -15.58 0.19
N LYS A 59 3.68 -14.34 0.27
CA LYS A 59 3.79 -13.49 1.47
C LYS A 59 2.58 -12.58 1.68
N VAL A 60 2.12 -12.48 2.92
CA VAL A 60 1.14 -11.49 3.41
C VAL A 60 1.79 -10.73 4.58
N ALA A 61 1.56 -9.42 4.67
CA ALA A 61 1.91 -8.61 5.83
C ALA A 61 0.63 -8.04 6.44
N LEU A 62 0.57 -8.00 7.77
CA LEU A 62 -0.50 -7.36 8.55
C LEU A 62 0.09 -6.16 9.28
N PHE A 63 -0.72 -5.14 9.56
CA PHE A 63 -0.34 -3.95 10.33
C PHE A 63 -1.38 -3.68 11.41
N THR A 64 -0.98 -2.99 12.48
CA THR A 64 -1.91 -2.43 13.48
C THR A 64 -2.50 -1.12 12.94
N HIS A 65 -3.81 -0.92 13.11
CA HIS A 65 -4.54 0.26 12.62
C HIS A 65 -5.24 1.03 13.77
N PHE A 66 -5.10 2.36 13.80
CA PHE A 66 -5.96 3.31 14.53
C PHE A 66 -6.61 4.27 13.52
N LEU A 67 -7.70 4.95 13.91
CA LEU A 67 -8.37 5.91 13.03
C LEU A 67 -7.45 7.08 12.61
N ASP A 68 -6.71 7.64 13.56
CA ASP A 68 -5.82 8.78 13.35
C ASP A 68 -4.40 8.38 12.94
N SER A 69 -4.08 7.07 12.88
CA SER A 69 -2.73 6.63 12.59
C SER A 69 -2.62 5.13 12.34
N GLY A 70 -1.71 4.75 11.44
CA GLY A 70 -1.15 3.40 11.40
C GLY A 70 0.31 3.48 10.96
N GLU A 71 0.91 2.33 10.66
CA GLU A 71 2.20 2.27 9.93
C GLU A 71 2.04 2.60 8.44
N GLN A 72 0.81 2.85 7.99
CA GLN A 72 0.46 3.14 6.62
C GLN A 72 -0.45 4.37 6.58
N GLY A 73 0.11 5.52 6.21
CA GLY A 73 -0.62 6.77 5.94
C GLY A 73 -1.16 6.85 4.52
N LEU A 74 -0.61 6.06 3.60
CA LEU A 74 -1.09 5.93 2.23
C LEU A 74 -0.67 4.57 1.68
N THR A 75 -1.53 3.94 0.90
CA THR A 75 -1.18 2.72 0.15
C THR A 75 -0.80 3.13 -1.27
N VAL A 76 0.39 2.74 -1.71
CA VAL A 76 0.92 3.10 -3.02
C VAL A 76 1.14 1.83 -3.80
N ILE A 77 0.51 1.65 -4.95
CA ILE A 77 0.76 0.51 -5.83
C ILE A 77 1.43 1.04 -7.10
N VAL A 78 2.66 0.60 -7.34
CA VAL A 78 3.42 0.95 -8.55
C VAL A 78 3.32 -0.21 -9.54
N LEU A 79 2.95 0.08 -10.79
CA LEU A 79 2.89 -0.92 -11.86
C LEU A 79 4.19 -0.90 -12.67
N PHE A 80 4.95 -2.00 -12.63
CA PHE A 80 6.20 -2.13 -13.41
C PHE A 80 6.00 -2.79 -14.77
N ASN A 81 4.84 -3.40 -14.99
CA ASN A 81 4.40 -3.89 -16.27
C ASN A 81 2.88 -3.70 -16.42
N ASP A 82 2.38 -3.86 -17.64
CA ASP A 82 0.95 -3.75 -17.92
C ASP A 82 0.16 -4.82 -17.16
N ILE A 83 -0.95 -4.39 -16.56
CA ILE A 83 -1.91 -5.26 -15.91
C ILE A 83 -3.23 -5.11 -16.64
N VAL A 84 -3.53 -6.08 -17.49
CA VAL A 84 -4.82 -6.21 -18.17
C VAL A 84 -5.83 -6.93 -17.28
N PRO A 85 -7.15 -6.83 -17.56
CA PRO A 85 -8.16 -7.54 -16.79
C PRO A 85 -7.87 -9.04 -16.68
N ARG A 86 -8.07 -9.61 -15.48
CA ARG A 86 -7.81 -11.03 -15.14
C ARG A 86 -6.32 -11.43 -15.12
N ALA A 87 -5.39 -10.49 -15.27
CA ALA A 87 -3.95 -10.72 -15.12
C ALA A 87 -3.46 -10.65 -13.65
N GLY A 88 -4.39 -10.70 -12.69
CA GLY A 88 -4.06 -10.66 -11.26
C GLY A 88 -3.96 -9.24 -10.70
N GLY A 89 -4.71 -8.28 -11.26
CA GLY A 89 -4.77 -6.92 -10.71
C GLY A 89 -5.28 -6.93 -9.26
N THR A 90 -4.75 -6.05 -8.41
CA THR A 90 -5.22 -5.95 -7.03
C THR A 90 -6.70 -5.55 -7.03
N TYR A 91 -7.55 -6.25 -6.31
CA TYR A 91 -8.95 -5.83 -6.16
C TYR A 91 -9.09 -4.88 -4.98
N ILE A 92 -9.89 -3.84 -5.15
CA ILE A 92 -10.26 -2.90 -4.10
C ILE A 92 -11.76 -2.88 -3.91
N ALA A 93 -12.21 -2.52 -2.71
CA ALA A 93 -13.61 -2.34 -2.36
C ALA A 93 -13.85 -0.92 -1.82
N PRO A 94 -14.07 0.09 -2.69
CA PRO A 94 -14.21 1.49 -2.29
C PRO A 94 -15.24 1.73 -1.19
N GLY A 95 -16.41 1.07 -1.28
CA GLY A 95 -17.48 1.21 -0.30
C GLY A 95 -17.12 0.70 1.11
N GLY A 96 -16.10 -0.16 1.23
CA GLY A 96 -15.70 -0.72 2.51
C GLY A 96 -14.90 0.26 3.38
N ILE A 97 -14.37 1.37 2.83
CA ILE A 97 -13.67 2.39 3.62
C ILE A 97 -14.59 2.92 4.73
N LYS A 98 -15.86 3.16 4.41
CA LYS A 98 -16.85 3.64 5.38
C LYS A 98 -16.93 2.73 6.60
N ASN A 99 -16.99 1.43 6.36
CA ASN A 99 -17.12 0.44 7.42
C ASN A 99 -15.85 0.38 8.28
N VAL A 100 -14.66 0.44 7.66
CA VAL A 100 -13.38 0.51 8.42
C VAL A 100 -13.30 1.78 9.26
N VAL A 101 -13.64 2.93 8.68
CA VAL A 101 -13.61 4.23 9.36
C VAL A 101 -14.58 4.24 10.54
N GLN A 102 -15.81 3.80 10.35
CA GLN A 102 -16.81 3.71 11.42
C GLN A 102 -16.33 2.79 12.55
N TRP A 103 -15.83 1.61 12.19
CA TRP A 103 -15.33 0.65 13.17
C TRP A 103 -14.16 1.23 13.98
N LEU A 104 -13.16 1.84 13.33
CA LEU A 104 -12.01 2.44 14.03
C LEU A 104 -12.39 3.67 14.87
N TYR A 105 -13.44 4.38 14.49
CA TYR A 105 -13.99 5.48 15.30
C TYR A 105 -14.59 4.98 16.62
N GLU A 106 -15.32 3.86 16.56
CA GLU A 106 -15.95 3.22 17.72
C GLU A 106 -14.96 2.44 18.60
N HIS A 107 -13.78 2.09 18.07
CA HIS A 107 -12.74 1.31 18.75
C HIS A 107 -11.45 2.15 18.88
N PRO A 108 -11.43 3.18 19.74
CA PRO A 108 -10.27 4.06 19.92
C PRO A 108 -9.02 3.34 20.45
N GLU A 109 -9.14 2.11 20.95
CA GLU A 109 -8.03 1.22 21.31
C GLU A 109 -7.26 0.65 20.11
N GLY A 110 -7.81 0.76 18.89
CA GLY A 110 -7.19 0.29 17.65
C GLY A 110 -7.35 -1.22 17.39
N ALA A 111 -7.01 -1.64 16.16
CA ALA A 111 -7.04 -3.04 15.72
C ALA A 111 -5.64 -3.61 15.56
N ASN A 112 -5.33 -4.68 16.28
CA ASN A 112 -4.11 -5.49 16.08
C ASN A 112 -4.38 -6.79 15.30
N GLU A 113 -5.66 -7.16 15.17
CA GLU A 113 -6.12 -8.36 14.48
C GLU A 113 -7.42 -8.04 13.73
N MET A 114 -7.75 -8.85 12.73
CA MET A 114 -9.03 -8.75 12.04
C MET A 114 -10.12 -9.37 12.93
N PRO A 115 -11.20 -8.65 13.27
CA PRO A 115 -12.32 -9.22 13.99
C PRO A 115 -12.96 -10.32 13.15
N GLN A 116 -13.60 -11.28 13.81
CA GLN A 116 -14.36 -12.34 13.16
C GLN A 116 -15.83 -11.92 13.05
N ASP A 117 -16.33 -11.85 11.83
CA ASP A 117 -17.74 -11.65 11.52
C ASP A 117 -18.58 -12.87 11.99
N PRO A 118 -19.90 -12.71 12.23
CA PRO A 118 -20.77 -13.80 12.70
C PRO A 118 -20.82 -15.03 11.77
N ASP A 119 -20.50 -14.87 10.49
CA ASP A 119 -20.42 -15.95 9.50
C ASP A 119 -19.07 -16.70 9.52
N GLY A 120 -18.16 -16.32 10.42
CA GLY A 120 -16.83 -16.91 10.58
C GLY A 120 -15.75 -16.27 9.72
N SER A 121 -16.10 -15.37 8.78
CA SER A 121 -15.13 -14.60 8.01
C SER A 121 -14.40 -13.60 8.91
N ARG A 122 -13.21 -13.14 8.50
CA ARG A 122 -12.43 -12.16 9.28
C ARG A 122 -12.26 -10.88 8.49
N SER A 123 -12.99 -9.83 8.85
CA SER A 123 -12.87 -8.54 8.20
C SER A 123 -13.24 -7.41 9.16
N ILE A 124 -12.46 -6.32 9.17
CA ILE A 124 -12.82 -5.09 9.91
C ILE A 124 -14.05 -4.41 9.28
N CYS A 125 -14.25 -4.59 7.97
CA CYS A 125 -15.21 -3.83 7.18
C CYS A 125 -16.49 -4.59 6.86
N SER A 126 -16.70 -5.81 7.36
CA SER A 126 -17.78 -6.70 6.94
C SER A 126 -17.88 -6.72 5.41
N ILE A 127 -16.79 -7.10 4.73
CA ILE A 127 -16.59 -6.98 3.27
C ILE A 127 -17.73 -7.59 2.44
N GLN A 128 -18.42 -8.59 2.98
CA GLN A 128 -19.63 -9.22 2.45
C GLN A 128 -20.79 -8.25 2.20
N THR A 129 -20.78 -7.09 2.85
CA THR A 129 -21.78 -6.02 2.67
C THR A 129 -21.40 -5.07 1.52
N CYS A 130 -20.17 -5.12 1.03
CA CYS A 130 -19.72 -4.30 -0.09
C CYS A 130 -20.26 -4.84 -1.42
N SER A 131 -20.68 -3.94 -2.31
CA SER A 131 -21.19 -4.29 -3.65
C SER A 131 -20.26 -3.85 -4.79
N GLN A 132 -19.36 -2.91 -4.52
CA GLN A 132 -18.45 -2.36 -5.52
C GLN A 132 -17.05 -2.94 -5.34
N PHE A 133 -16.61 -3.68 -6.33
CA PHE A 133 -15.28 -4.26 -6.42
C PHE A 133 -14.64 -3.85 -7.74
N ILE A 134 -13.42 -3.33 -7.67
CA ILE A 134 -12.69 -2.83 -8.83
C ILE A 134 -11.38 -3.58 -8.94
N GLU A 135 -11.13 -4.20 -10.10
CA GLU A 135 -9.80 -4.72 -10.45
C GLU A 135 -8.92 -3.55 -10.86
N LEU A 136 -7.80 -3.36 -10.17
CA LEU A 136 -6.82 -2.33 -10.51
C LEU A 136 -5.98 -2.80 -11.71
N THR A 137 -6.37 -2.30 -12.89
CA THR A 137 -5.65 -2.46 -14.16
C THR A 137 -4.97 -1.15 -14.57
N GLY A 138 -3.94 -1.26 -15.40
CA GLY A 138 -3.16 -0.10 -15.84
C GLY A 138 -1.95 -0.50 -16.66
N GLU A 139 -1.18 0.50 -17.05
CA GLU A 139 0.03 0.33 -17.85
C GLU A 139 1.28 0.43 -16.96
N ALA A 140 2.40 -0.08 -17.47
CA ALA A 140 3.71 0.15 -16.86
C ALA A 140 3.93 1.66 -16.65
N GLY A 141 4.35 2.03 -15.43
CA GLY A 141 4.57 3.41 -15.02
C GLY A 141 3.40 4.06 -14.28
N ASP A 142 2.21 3.45 -14.30
CA ASP A 142 1.09 3.94 -13.52
C ASP A 142 1.34 3.75 -12.02
N VAL A 143 0.93 4.75 -11.23
CA VAL A 143 0.91 4.67 -9.77
C VAL A 143 -0.51 4.83 -9.28
N ILE A 144 -0.96 3.90 -8.45
CA ILE A 144 -2.29 3.90 -7.86
C ILE A 144 -2.15 4.22 -6.38
N LEU A 145 -2.74 5.33 -5.96
CA LEU A 145 -2.77 5.76 -4.57
C LEU A 145 -4.12 5.38 -3.97
N LEU A 146 -4.11 4.60 -2.88
CA LEU A 146 -5.30 4.22 -2.15
C LEU A 146 -5.26 4.82 -0.74
N HIS A 147 -6.44 5.14 -0.23
CA HIS A 147 -6.67 5.42 1.18
C HIS A 147 -6.12 4.26 2.03
N PRO A 148 -5.45 4.52 3.18
CA PRO A 148 -4.88 3.47 4.01
C PRO A 148 -5.91 2.45 4.52
N PHE A 149 -7.16 2.89 4.67
CA PHE A 149 -8.28 2.03 5.07
C PHE A 149 -9.05 1.39 3.91
N MET A 150 -8.52 1.44 2.68
CA MET A 150 -9.12 0.77 1.53
C MET A 150 -9.03 -0.75 1.70
N PRO A 151 -10.16 -1.49 1.81
CA PRO A 151 -10.10 -2.95 1.76
C PRO A 151 -9.66 -3.40 0.38
N HIS A 152 -8.67 -4.30 0.34
CA HIS A 152 -8.09 -4.77 -0.90
C HIS A 152 -7.55 -6.19 -0.76
N SER A 153 -7.44 -6.90 -1.88
CA SER A 153 -6.92 -8.26 -1.92
C SER A 153 -6.13 -8.55 -3.19
N ALA A 154 -5.21 -9.49 -3.08
CA ALA A 154 -4.63 -10.11 -4.27
C ALA A 154 -5.71 -10.92 -5.00
N SER A 155 -5.70 -10.88 -6.33
CA SER A 155 -6.62 -11.67 -7.15
C SER A 155 -5.90 -12.81 -7.85
N LYS A 156 -6.69 -13.76 -8.36
CA LYS A 156 -6.15 -14.86 -9.15
C LYS A 156 -5.70 -14.33 -10.51
N ASN A 157 -4.45 -14.62 -10.84
CA ASN A 157 -3.93 -14.38 -12.17
C ASN A 157 -4.34 -15.51 -13.12
N HIS A 158 -5.45 -15.31 -13.84
CA HIS A 158 -6.02 -16.30 -14.74
C HIS A 158 -5.25 -16.42 -16.06
N LEU A 159 -4.55 -15.36 -16.46
CA LEU A 159 -3.78 -15.33 -17.71
C LEU A 159 -2.36 -15.87 -17.54
N ARG A 160 -1.89 -16.00 -16.30
CA ARG A 160 -0.53 -16.45 -15.94
C ARG A 160 0.58 -15.56 -16.54
N ILE A 161 0.27 -14.30 -16.82
CA ILE A 161 1.23 -13.26 -17.21
C ILE A 161 1.90 -12.78 -15.93
N PRO A 162 3.24 -12.83 -15.79
CA PRO A 162 3.92 -12.31 -14.60
C PRO A 162 3.46 -10.89 -14.27
N ARG A 163 3.20 -10.61 -12.99
CA ARG A 163 2.79 -9.28 -12.53
C ARG A 163 3.85 -8.72 -11.60
N PHE A 164 4.43 -7.57 -11.98
CA PHE A 164 5.42 -6.87 -11.20
C PHE A 164 4.82 -5.60 -10.62
N ILE A 165 4.58 -5.64 -9.30
CA ILE A 165 4.13 -4.47 -8.56
C ILE A 165 4.93 -4.33 -7.28
N THR A 166 4.99 -3.11 -6.76
CA THR A 166 5.43 -2.86 -5.38
C THR A 166 4.34 -2.13 -4.62
N ASN A 167 4.23 -2.43 -3.33
CA ASN A 167 3.43 -1.68 -2.38
C ASN A 167 4.32 -1.10 -1.28
N PRO A 168 5.08 -0.01 -1.54
CA PRO A 168 5.91 0.60 -0.51
C PRO A 168 5.01 1.20 0.58
N PRO A 169 5.32 0.93 1.87
CA PRO A 169 4.61 1.57 2.96
C PRO A 169 4.94 3.06 3.01
N VAL A 170 3.91 3.91 3.12
CA VAL A 170 4.08 5.33 3.43
C VAL A 170 3.84 5.52 4.92
N THR A 171 4.89 5.70 5.69
CA THR A 171 4.78 6.05 7.11
C THR A 171 4.66 7.57 7.28
N LEU A 172 3.75 8.01 8.14
CA LEU A 172 3.64 9.44 8.48
C LEU A 172 4.82 9.90 9.35
N LYS A 173 4.94 11.21 9.57
CA LYS A 173 5.83 11.77 10.60
C LYS A 173 5.10 11.97 11.92
N GLU A 174 3.83 12.36 11.81
CA GLU A 174 2.89 12.60 12.89
C GLU A 174 1.54 11.95 12.52
N PRO A 175 0.71 11.55 13.49
CA PRO A 175 -0.65 11.09 13.23
C PRO A 175 -1.47 12.07 12.39
N PHE A 176 -2.50 11.57 11.73
CA PHE A 176 -3.54 12.40 11.13
C PHE A 176 -4.16 13.30 12.20
N ASN A 177 -4.39 14.55 11.86
CA ASN A 177 -5.12 15.47 12.71
C ASN A 177 -6.53 15.61 12.16
N LEU A 178 -7.51 15.02 12.86
CA LEU A 178 -8.94 15.05 12.50
C LEU A 178 -9.68 16.24 13.15
N ASN A 179 -8.95 17.18 13.76
CA ASN A 179 -9.47 18.38 14.41
C ASN A 179 -8.60 19.61 14.11
N ARG A 180 -8.29 19.83 12.82
CA ARG A 180 -7.56 21.03 12.39
C ARG A 180 -8.44 22.26 12.53
N ALA A 181 -7.85 23.35 13.00
CA ALA A 181 -8.55 24.64 13.12
C ALA A 181 -8.84 25.25 11.74
N ASN A 182 -7.92 25.10 10.79
CA ASN A 182 -8.06 25.53 9.41
C ASN A 182 -8.49 24.34 8.52
N PRO A 183 -9.70 24.35 7.93
CA PRO A 183 -10.18 23.27 7.06
C PRO A 183 -9.35 23.07 5.78
N GLU A 184 -8.60 24.08 5.34
CA GLU A 184 -7.77 23.99 4.13
C GLU A 184 -6.49 23.18 4.35
N GLU A 185 -6.12 22.93 5.61
CA GLU A 185 -4.93 22.16 5.97
C GLU A 185 -5.17 20.65 6.02
N TYR A 186 -6.42 20.20 5.90
CA TYR A 186 -6.70 18.77 5.84
C TYR A 186 -6.18 18.16 4.54
N SER A 187 -5.47 17.05 4.68
CA SER A 187 -5.14 16.16 3.58
C SER A 187 -6.41 15.50 3.01
N LEU A 188 -6.34 15.00 1.76
CA LEU A 188 -7.44 14.24 1.17
C LEU A 188 -7.77 12.97 1.95
N VAL A 189 -6.79 12.40 2.65
CA VAL A 189 -6.98 11.22 3.52
C VAL A 189 -7.82 11.61 4.75
N GLU A 190 -7.43 12.67 5.47
CA GLU A 190 -8.21 13.19 6.61
C GLU A 190 -9.63 13.60 6.18
N LEU A 191 -9.77 14.30 5.05
CA LEU A 191 -11.08 14.70 4.52
C LEU A 191 -11.94 13.49 4.15
N LYS A 192 -11.36 12.42 3.61
CA LYS A 192 -12.10 11.19 3.30
C LYS A 192 -12.64 10.56 4.59
N ILE A 193 -11.82 10.44 5.63
CA ILE A 193 -12.25 9.93 6.95
C ILE A 193 -13.43 10.75 7.49
N LEU A 194 -13.29 12.07 7.52
CA LEU A 194 -14.32 12.99 8.01
C LEU A 194 -15.63 12.89 7.20
N ARG A 195 -15.54 12.78 5.86
CA ARG A 195 -16.70 12.56 4.99
C ARG A 195 -17.43 11.27 5.28
N GLU A 196 -16.71 10.16 5.51
CA GLU A 196 -17.34 8.87 5.84
C GLU A 196 -18.06 8.88 7.18
N LEU A 197 -17.56 9.66 8.15
CA LEU A 197 -18.20 9.87 9.45
C LEU A 197 -19.31 10.93 9.42
N GLY A 198 -19.47 11.67 8.33
CA GLY A 198 -20.38 12.81 8.25
C GLY A 198 -20.02 13.95 9.21
N ALA A 199 -18.73 14.09 9.56
CA ALA A 199 -18.22 15.07 10.51
C ALA A 199 -17.37 16.14 9.83
N GLU A 200 -17.35 17.36 10.38
CA GLU A 200 -16.42 18.42 9.94
C GLU A 200 -15.07 18.39 10.67
N ARG A 201 -15.08 17.91 11.91
CA ARG A 201 -13.94 17.73 12.81
C ARG A 201 -14.30 16.80 13.96
N LEU A 202 -13.30 16.21 14.60
CA LEU A 202 -13.44 15.31 15.75
C LEU A 202 -12.68 15.85 16.98
N PRO A 203 -13.17 16.89 17.67
CA PRO A 203 -12.44 17.52 18.77
C PRO A 203 -12.28 16.65 20.01
N ASP A 204 -13.24 15.76 20.25
CA ASP A 204 -13.29 14.93 21.46
C ASP A 204 -12.74 13.52 21.24
N TRP A 205 -12.45 13.15 19.98
CA TRP A 205 -11.94 11.84 19.64
C TRP A 205 -10.44 11.75 19.90
N LYS A 206 -10.01 10.68 20.57
CA LYS A 206 -8.61 10.36 20.83
C LYS A 206 -8.44 8.86 21.00
N ILE A 207 -7.24 8.36 20.73
CA ILE A 207 -6.91 6.96 21.00
C ILE A 207 -7.09 6.63 22.50
N ALA A 208 -7.49 5.40 22.78
CA ALA A 208 -7.68 4.87 24.13
C ALA A 208 -6.59 3.88 24.54
N ALA A 209 -5.65 3.56 23.64
CA ALA A 209 -4.53 2.65 23.89
C ALA A 209 -3.23 3.18 23.25
N PRO A 210 -2.05 2.82 23.79
CA PRO A 210 -0.79 3.21 23.19
C PRO A 210 -0.61 2.57 21.82
N ARG A 211 -0.03 3.32 20.88
CA ARG A 211 0.33 2.79 19.57
C ARG A 211 1.37 1.69 19.71
N ARG A 212 1.10 0.53 19.12
CA ARG A 212 2.06 -0.58 19.05
C ARG A 212 2.71 -0.58 17.68
N ARG A 213 4.04 -0.63 17.66
CA ARG A 213 4.82 -0.77 16.43
C ARG A 213 4.82 -2.23 16.02
N PHE A 214 4.53 -2.50 14.76
CA PHE A 214 4.58 -3.83 14.19
C PHE A 214 5.92 -4.02 13.48
N VAL A 215 6.77 -4.87 14.04
CA VAL A 215 7.90 -5.43 13.28
C VAL A 215 7.38 -6.72 12.65
N PRO A 216 7.29 -6.83 11.30
CA PRO A 216 6.86 -8.06 10.68
C PRO A 216 7.73 -9.22 11.15
N TRP A 217 7.12 -10.31 11.61
CA TRP A 217 7.87 -11.52 12.00
C TRP A 217 8.71 -12.07 10.84
N THR A 218 8.33 -11.73 9.59
CA THR A 218 9.07 -12.07 8.37
C THR A 218 10.37 -11.27 8.19
N ARG A 219 10.64 -10.24 9.01
CA ARG A 219 11.77 -9.32 8.84
C ARG A 219 13.11 -10.04 8.84
N THR A 220 13.40 -10.83 9.87
CA THR A 220 14.67 -11.56 9.98
C THR A 220 14.91 -12.45 8.76
N GLY A 221 13.86 -13.12 8.28
CA GLY A 221 13.93 -13.93 7.06
C GLY A 221 14.17 -13.11 5.79
N LYS A 222 13.57 -11.91 5.69
CA LYS A 222 13.84 -10.99 4.56
C LYS A 222 15.28 -10.48 4.59
N ASP A 223 15.77 -10.06 5.76
CA ASP A 223 17.14 -9.54 5.92
C ASP A 223 18.18 -10.61 5.57
N ALA A 224 17.92 -11.89 5.90
CA ALA A 224 18.77 -12.99 5.47
C ALA A 224 18.80 -13.16 3.94
N THR A 225 17.66 -13.02 3.27
CA THR A 225 17.59 -13.15 1.79
C THR A 225 18.29 -12.02 1.04
N ILE A 226 18.47 -10.85 1.66
CA ILE A 226 19.18 -9.71 1.04
C ILE A 226 20.62 -10.09 0.74
N ILE A 227 21.29 -10.83 1.64
CA ILE A 227 22.69 -11.25 1.46
C ILE A 227 22.80 -12.13 0.21
N GLU A 228 21.95 -13.15 0.11
CA GLU A 228 21.93 -14.05 -1.05
C GLU A 228 21.55 -13.33 -2.34
N GLU A 229 20.62 -12.38 -2.28
CA GLU A 229 20.23 -11.55 -3.44
C GLU A 229 21.40 -10.70 -3.94
N VAL A 230 22.13 -10.03 -3.04
CA VAL A 230 23.30 -9.24 -3.39
C VAL A 230 24.40 -10.11 -3.99
N GLU A 231 24.65 -11.30 -3.45
CA GLU A 231 25.64 -12.23 -4.03
C GLU A 231 25.22 -12.73 -5.42
N ARG A 232 23.92 -13.01 -5.66
CA ARG A 232 23.42 -13.31 -7.02
C ARG A 232 23.64 -12.15 -7.99
N MET A 233 23.38 -10.90 -7.56
CA MET A 233 23.62 -9.72 -8.38
C MET A 233 25.10 -9.55 -8.71
N LYS A 234 26.01 -9.72 -7.73
CA LYS A 234 27.47 -9.68 -7.95
C LYS A 234 27.94 -10.74 -8.93
N ALA A 235 27.48 -11.98 -8.77
CA ALA A 235 27.82 -13.07 -9.68
C ALA A 235 27.33 -12.80 -11.11
N HIS A 236 26.11 -12.24 -11.26
CA HIS A 236 25.59 -11.85 -12.55
C HIS A 236 26.41 -10.72 -13.19
N ALA A 237 26.69 -9.65 -12.44
CA ALA A 237 27.50 -8.53 -12.90
C ALA A 237 28.90 -8.97 -13.35
N LEU A 238 29.55 -9.87 -12.61
CA LEU A 238 30.84 -10.45 -12.99
C LEU A 238 30.75 -11.23 -14.32
N LYS A 239 29.65 -11.95 -14.55
CA LYS A 239 29.43 -12.74 -15.77
C LYS A 239 29.11 -11.87 -16.98
N THR A 240 28.37 -10.78 -16.81
CA THR A 240 27.88 -9.94 -17.91
C THR A 240 28.72 -8.69 -18.15
N GLY A 241 29.68 -8.38 -17.27
CA GLY A 241 30.45 -7.13 -17.30
C GLY A 241 29.65 -5.92 -16.82
N GLY A 242 28.54 -6.13 -16.11
CA GLY A 242 27.68 -5.08 -15.56
C GLY A 242 28.13 -4.55 -14.19
N SER A 243 27.35 -3.63 -13.63
CA SER A 243 27.51 -3.12 -12.25
C SER A 243 26.39 -3.62 -11.34
N VAL A 244 26.62 -3.55 -10.03
CA VAL A 244 25.60 -3.83 -9.00
C VAL A 244 25.20 -2.52 -8.34
N ASP A 245 23.94 -2.13 -8.51
CA ASP A 245 23.33 -1.00 -7.80
C ASP A 245 22.34 -1.53 -6.76
N SER A 246 22.70 -1.39 -5.47
CA SER A 246 21.84 -1.78 -4.36
C SER A 246 22.21 -0.99 -3.11
N MET A 247 21.21 -0.43 -2.44
CA MET A 247 21.40 0.18 -1.12
C MET A 247 21.89 -0.84 -0.07
N HIS A 248 21.71 -2.12 -0.33
CA HIS A 248 22.10 -3.22 0.56
C HIS A 248 23.46 -3.84 0.21
N ILE A 249 24.26 -3.21 -0.65
CA ILE A 249 25.54 -3.77 -1.11
C ILE A 249 26.50 -4.12 0.05
N ASN A 250 26.40 -3.37 1.15
CA ASN A 250 27.19 -3.54 2.38
C ASN A 250 26.40 -4.23 3.51
N GLY A 251 25.28 -4.89 3.18
CA GLY A 251 24.39 -5.57 4.11
C GLY A 251 23.00 -4.92 4.24
N PRO A 252 22.07 -5.56 4.98
CA PRO A 252 20.74 -5.02 5.22
C PRO A 252 20.78 -3.61 5.83
N VAL A 253 20.05 -2.68 5.22
CA VAL A 253 19.94 -1.30 5.73
C VAL A 253 18.82 -1.27 6.76
N PRO A 254 19.03 -0.70 7.95
CA PRO A 254 17.99 -0.61 8.96
C PRO A 254 16.79 0.19 8.42
N TYR A 255 15.58 -0.32 8.64
CA TYR A 255 14.36 0.41 8.33
C TYR A 255 14.30 1.71 9.16
N GLN A 256 14.25 2.86 8.49
CA GLN A 256 14.11 4.16 9.15
C GLN A 256 12.64 4.35 9.56
N VAL A 257 12.35 4.31 10.86
CA VAL A 257 11.01 4.59 11.40
C VAL A 257 10.93 6.07 11.77
N VAL A 258 9.97 6.80 11.21
CA VAL A 258 9.90 8.27 11.34
C VAL A 258 8.89 8.74 12.40
N VAL A 259 7.90 7.92 12.80
CA VAL A 259 6.90 8.35 13.80
C VAL A 259 7.43 8.21 15.22
N ALA A 260 7.58 9.33 15.92
CA ALA A 260 7.80 9.35 17.37
C ALA A 260 6.58 8.78 18.10
N SER A 261 6.83 7.92 19.08
CA SER A 261 5.81 7.28 19.93
C SER A 261 4.99 8.28 20.73
#